data_AF-W1WVB7-F1
#
_entry.id   AF-W1WVB7-F1
#
_cell.length_a   1.000
_cell.length_b   1.000
_cell.length_c   1.000
_cell.angle_alpha   90.00
_cell.angle_beta   90.00
_cell.angle_gamma   90.00
#
_symmetry.space_group_name_H-M   'P 1'
#
loop_
_entity.id
_entity.type
_entity.pdbx_description
1 polymer ?
#
loop_
_entity_poly.entity_id
_entity_poly.type
_entity_poly.pdbx_seq_one_letter_code
_entity_poly.pdbx_strand_id
1 'polypeptide(L)'
;GNAPKEVVKANIDKIKSLTDKPFGVNIMLLSPFVDDIVDLVIEEGVKVVTTGAGNPSKYMERFHEAGITVIPVVPSVALAKRMEK
;
A
#
# COMPACT_ATOMS: atom_id res chain seq x y z
N GLY A 1 1.24 -9.44 3.55
CA GLY A 1 1.75 -10.82 3.34
C GLY A 1 2.40 -10.94 1.98
N ASN A 2 2.70 -12.17 1.53
CA ASN A 2 3.33 -12.44 0.23
C ASN A 2 2.32 -13.01 -0.78
N ALA A 3 1.09 -12.50 -0.78
CA ALA A 3 0.08 -12.93 -1.74
C ALA A 3 0.38 -12.33 -3.13
N PRO A 4 0.21 -13.11 -4.21
CA PRO A 4 0.35 -12.60 -5.58
C PRO A 4 -0.83 -11.69 -5.98
N LYS A 5 -0.68 -10.96 -7.09
CA LYS A 5 -1.58 -9.87 -7.53
C LYS A 5 -3.04 -10.31 -7.61
N GLU A 6 -3.32 -11.48 -8.18
CA GLU A 6 -4.67 -12.02 -8.37
C GLU A 6 -5.41 -12.28 -7.05
N VAL A 7 -4.69 -12.74 -6.02
CA VAL A 7 -5.27 -12.98 -4.70
C VAL A 7 -5.62 -11.66 -4.02
N VAL A 8 -4.74 -10.66 -4.11
CA VAL A 8 -5.01 -9.33 -3.54
C VAL A 8 -6.15 -8.64 -4.30
N LYS A 9 -6.16 -8.75 -5.63
CA LYS A 9 -7.23 -8.18 -6.47
C LYS A 9 -8.59 -8.77 -6.13
N ALA A 10 -8.71 -10.08 -5.94
CA ALA A 10 -9.97 -10.70 -5.55
C ALA A 10 -10.53 -10.12 -4.23
N ASN A 11 -9.66 -9.77 -3.28
CA ASN A 11 -10.07 -9.13 -2.03
C ASN A 11 -10.49 -7.66 -2.23
N ILE A 12 -9.80 -6.93 -3.12
CA ILE A 12 -10.17 -5.55 -3.50
C ILE A 12 -11.54 -5.53 -4.19
N ASP A 13 -11.76 -6.41 -5.15
CA ASP A 13 -13.04 -6.53 -5.85
C ASP A 13 -14.16 -6.88 -4.85
N LYS A 14 -13.87 -7.76 -3.88
CA LYS A 14 -14.82 -8.11 -2.83
C LYS A 14 -15.19 -6.91 -1.97
N ILE A 15 -14.24 -6.12 -1.47
CA ILE A 15 -14.56 -4.95 -0.63
C ILE A 15 -15.30 -3.87 -1.43
N LYS A 16 -14.94 -3.64 -2.70
CA LYS A 16 -15.67 -2.70 -3.58
C LYS A 16 -17.13 -3.10 -3.79
N SER A 17 -17.43 -4.40 -3.85
CA SER A 17 -18.82 -4.88 -3.93
C SER A 17 -19.63 -4.71 -2.65
N LEU A 18 -18.97 -4.46 -1.51
CA LEU A 18 -19.61 -4.37 -0.20
C LEU A 18 -19.82 -2.92 0.27
N THR A 19 -19.04 -1.98 -0.24
CA THR A 19 -19.05 -0.59 0.24
C THR A 19 -18.40 0.37 -0.75
N ASP A 20 -18.97 1.58 -0.85
CA ASP A 20 -18.35 2.73 -1.54
C ASP A 20 -17.47 3.58 -0.61
N LYS A 21 -17.46 3.27 0.68
CA LYS A 21 -16.59 3.95 1.67
C LYS A 21 -15.11 3.65 1.38
N PRO A 22 -14.19 4.58 1.73
CA PRO A 22 -12.75 4.34 1.60
C PRO A 22 -12.29 3.07 2.34
N PHE A 23 -11.34 2.37 1.74
CA PHE A 23 -10.62 1.26 2.36
C PHE A 23 -9.12 1.39 2.09
N GLY A 24 -8.32 0.61 2.81
CA GLY A 24 -6.88 0.58 2.65
C GLY A 24 -6.32 -0.82 2.41
N VAL A 25 -5.09 -0.85 1.90
CA VAL A 25 -4.32 -2.08 1.65
C VAL A 25 -3.00 -2.00 2.42
N ASN A 26 -2.65 -3.08 3.13
CA ASN A 26 -1.33 -3.22 3.75
C ASN A 26 -0.39 -3.97 2.82
N ILE A 27 0.77 -3.37 2.52
CA ILE A 27 1.81 -3.95 1.66
C ILE A 27 3.02 -4.33 2.51
N MET A 28 3.49 -5.57 2.33
CA MET A 28 4.77 -6.03 2.87
C MET A 28 5.85 -5.76 1.81
N LEU A 29 6.75 -4.80 2.07
CA LEU A 29 7.67 -4.32 1.03
C LEU A 29 8.79 -5.30 0.67
N LEU A 30 9.02 -6.32 1.50
CA LEU A 30 9.94 -7.44 1.22
C LEU A 30 9.28 -8.61 0.47
N SER A 31 8.01 -8.48 0.07
CA SER A 31 7.34 -9.50 -0.74
C SER A 31 8.00 -9.62 -2.11
N PRO A 32 8.14 -10.84 -2.69
CA PRO A 32 8.59 -11.00 -4.08
C PRO A 32 7.60 -10.39 -5.09
N PHE A 33 6.37 -10.11 -4.67
CA PHE A 33 5.30 -9.52 -5.51
C PHE A 33 5.11 -8.03 -5.25
N VAL A 34 6.01 -7.36 -4.52
CA VAL A 34 5.80 -5.98 -4.06
C VAL A 34 5.48 -5.00 -5.19
N ASP A 35 6.20 -5.08 -6.31
CA ASP A 35 6.00 -4.18 -7.44
C ASP A 35 4.61 -4.39 -8.08
N ASP A 36 4.18 -5.65 -8.25
CA ASP A 36 2.85 -5.98 -8.76
C ASP A 36 1.71 -5.49 -7.86
N ILE A 37 1.91 -5.55 -6.54
CA ILE A 37 0.92 -5.06 -5.56
C ILE A 37 0.87 -3.53 -5.53
N VAL A 38 2.01 -2.85 -5.69
CA VAL A 38 2.07 -1.39 -5.82
C VAL A 38 1.29 -0.95 -7.06
N ASP A 39 1.51 -1.61 -8.19
CA ASP A 39 0.79 -1.30 -9.42
C ASP A 39 -0.71 -1.56 -9.25
N LEU A 40 -1.09 -2.67 -8.63
CA LEU A 40 -2.49 -3.01 -8.37
C LEU A 40 -3.21 -1.94 -7.52
N VAL A 41 -2.62 -1.45 -6.44
CA VAL A 41 -3.31 -0.47 -5.57
C VAL A 41 -3.52 0.87 -6.27
N ILE A 42 -2.60 1.24 -7.19
CA ILE A 42 -2.72 2.42 -8.03
C ILE A 42 -3.80 2.20 -9.09
N GLU A 43 -3.75 1.09 -9.83
CA GLU A 43 -4.76 0.72 -10.85
C GLU A 43 -6.18 0.70 -10.26
N GLU A 44 -6.33 0.16 -9.05
CA GLU A 44 -7.62 0.03 -8.39
C GLU A 44 -8.07 1.29 -7.64
N GLY A 45 -7.27 2.35 -7.61
CA GLY A 45 -7.61 3.62 -6.97
C GLY A 45 -7.82 3.52 -5.45
N VAL A 46 -7.04 2.66 -4.78
CA VAL A 46 -7.09 2.46 -3.32
C VAL A 46 -6.78 3.77 -2.60
N LYS A 47 -7.56 4.13 -1.58
CA LYS A 47 -7.41 5.44 -0.92
C LYS A 47 -6.28 5.50 0.10
N VAL A 48 -6.00 4.39 0.77
CA VAL A 48 -4.98 4.32 1.83
C VAL A 48 -4.06 3.13 1.62
N VAL A 49 -2.75 3.35 1.69
CA VAL A 49 -1.75 2.27 1.74
C VAL A 49 -1.03 2.35 3.07
N THR A 50 -0.94 1.22 3.76
CA THR A 50 -0.02 1.07 4.90
C THR A 50 1.13 0.17 4.49
N THR A 51 2.35 0.46 4.94
CA THR A 51 3.53 -0.33 4.55
C THR A 51 4.21 -0.90 5.78
N GLY A 52 4.34 -2.22 5.83
CA GLY A 52 5.18 -2.92 6.81
C GLY A 52 6.49 -3.40 6.18
N ALA A 53 7.46 -3.74 7.03
CA ALA A 53 8.73 -4.42 6.70
C ALA A 53 9.38 -3.96 5.37
N GLY A 54 10.30 -3.00 5.45
CA GLY A 54 11.07 -2.47 4.33
C GLY A 54 11.10 -0.94 4.32
N ASN A 55 11.58 -0.34 3.22
CA ASN A 55 11.61 1.11 3.05
C ASN A 55 10.65 1.55 1.92
N PRO A 56 9.58 2.31 2.22
CA PRO A 56 8.61 2.73 1.22
C PRO A 56 9.11 3.82 0.28
N SER A 57 10.29 4.44 0.52
CA SER A 57 10.79 5.56 -0.28
C SER A 57 10.80 5.31 -1.79
N LYS A 58 10.99 4.05 -2.24
CA LYS A 58 10.94 3.68 -3.68
C LYS A 58 9.57 4.01 -4.32
N TYR A 59 8.50 4.03 -3.55
CA TYR A 59 7.12 4.08 -4.05
C TYR A 59 6.37 5.37 -3.65
N MET A 60 6.94 6.18 -2.75
CA MET A 60 6.26 7.35 -2.18
C MET A 60 5.77 8.33 -3.24
N GLU A 61 6.62 8.69 -4.21
CA GLU A 61 6.26 9.61 -5.29
C GLU A 61 5.10 9.06 -6.13
N ARG A 62 5.19 7.79 -6.58
CA ARG A 62 4.13 7.11 -7.34
C ARG A 62 2.81 7.07 -6.57
N PHE A 63 2.84 6.83 -5.26
CA PHE A 63 1.62 6.83 -4.44
C PHE A 63 1.01 8.22 -4.32
N HIS A 64 1.82 9.26 -4.10
CA HIS A 64 1.35 10.63 -4.00
C HIS A 64 0.77 11.15 -5.33
N GLU A 65 1.43 10.86 -6.46
CA GLU A 65 0.92 11.20 -7.79
C GLU A 65 -0.42 10.51 -8.09
N ALA A 66 -0.61 9.29 -7.60
CA ALA A 66 -1.88 8.55 -7.69
C ALA A 66 -2.95 9.03 -6.68
N GLY A 67 -2.64 9.99 -5.81
CA GLY A 67 -3.56 10.50 -4.77
C GLY A 67 -3.80 9.53 -3.62
N ILE A 68 -2.87 8.62 -3.36
CA ILE A 68 -2.95 7.62 -2.28
C ILE A 68 -2.36 8.20 -0.99
N THR A 69 -3.10 8.08 0.12
CA THR A 69 -2.57 8.39 1.45
C THR A 69 -1.70 7.24 1.95
N VAL A 70 -0.44 7.51 2.29
CA VAL A 70 0.52 6.48 2.73
C VAL A 70 0.78 6.59 4.24
N ILE A 71 0.68 5.47 4.96
CA ILE A 71 0.88 5.38 6.41
C ILE A 71 1.90 4.26 6.72
N PRO A 72 3.21 4.57 6.75
CA PRO A 72 4.23 3.59 7.06
C PRO A 72 4.19 3.11 8.52
N VAL A 73 4.36 1.80 8.73
CA VAL A 73 4.60 1.24 10.07
C VAL A 73 6.06 1.47 10.45
N VAL A 74 6.31 2.17 11.56
CA VAL A 74 7.65 2.53 12.02
C VAL A 74 7.92 2.02 13.45
N PRO A 75 9.09 1.42 13.73
CA PRO A 75 9.42 0.88 15.05
C PRO A 75 10.16 1.88 15.96
N SER A 76 10.42 3.11 15.51
CA SER A 76 11.16 4.11 16.29
C SER A 76 10.82 5.54 15.91
N VAL A 77 11.06 6.47 16.84
CA VAL A 77 10.91 7.92 16.61
C VAL A 77 11.82 8.40 15.48
N ALA A 78 13.03 7.85 15.37
CA ALA A 78 13.97 8.22 14.31
C ALA A 78 13.43 7.88 12.92
N LEU A 79 12.80 6.71 12.76
CA LEU A 79 12.16 6.32 11.50
C LEU A 79 10.88 7.11 11.24
N ALA A 80 10.09 7.42 12.27
CA ALA A 80 8.93 8.32 12.13
C ALA A 80 9.33 9.68 11.55
N LYS A 81 10.35 10.34 12.12
CA LYS A 81 10.88 11.63 11.62
C LYS A 81 11.44 11.56 10.21
N ARG A 82 11.89 10.39 9.76
CA ARG A 82 12.36 10.19 8.38
C ARG A 82 11.21 10.07 7.40
N MET A 83 10.10 9.45 7.80
CA MET A 83 8.91 9.26 6.96
C MET A 83 7.99 10.48 6.90
N GLU A 84 8.09 11.39 7.87
CA GLU A 84 7.36 12.67 7.87
C GLU A 84 7.82 13.63 6.75
N LYS A 85 9.07 13.49 6.29
CA LYS A 85 9.71 14.36 5.29
C LYS A 85 9.57 13.78 3.90
#